data_AF-A0A0S4WTQ0-F1
#
_entry.id   AF-A0A0S4WTQ0-F1
#
_cell.length_a   1.000
_cell.length_b   1.000
_cell.length_c   1.000
_cell.angle_alpha   90.00
_cell.angle_beta   90.00
_cell.angle_gamma   90.00
#
_symmetry.space_group_name_H-M   'P 1'
#
loop_
_entity.id
_entity.type
_entity.pdbx_description
1 polymer ?
#
loop_
_entity_poly.entity_id
_entity_poly.type
_entity_poly.pdbx_seq_one_letter_code
_entity_poly.pdbx_strand_id
1 'polypeptide(L)'
;MIDPVHRIMNADSTQKKTAGWLLLALACSTVHATEQAWPKLLNGNGLPECQATLRLARQAYHSNRVHLWEPQTIPQDFDDRLVLGPDGVDLSGGDALNANADVFAKIPLRAYAPRSIYWQKQTDLSDRLVVEEVPHGWRGDAYDVMLLPEDITPSDYFSADQPRRTTQFRTLFSGAWRAPLVFQKKHALSLWVVYVGEPYDFSPNWRIYLPRNGQLQKTCEIQFRPDVKHATSLLPAPAQKLAIMLDQSIGSGADEGTLQPTARIRIDVAQAWANAALRPWALTDPYNTRPEVDAGLTAWSQQGVSYATAYRHILRQYPLAERSLANYYRNRFKRKPAEAKRFAAYAMDIVFRSHYVFHSEDPEKYSRYDHPAPNPWRQSVVN
;
A
#
# COMPACT_ATOMS: atom_id res chain seq x y z
N MET A 1 -72.95 13.64 34.98
CA MET A 1 -73.50 13.89 36.32
C MET A 1 -73.17 12.65 37.14
N ILE A 2 -72.47 12.83 38.26
CA ILE A 2 -72.31 11.88 39.37
C ILE A 2 -71.34 10.68 39.12
N ASP A 3 -70.06 10.95 39.34
CA ASP A 3 -69.20 10.17 40.27
C ASP A 3 -69.85 10.19 41.67
N PRO A 4 -69.49 9.44 42.74
CA PRO A 4 -68.36 8.50 42.96
C PRO A 4 -68.75 7.36 43.97
N VAL A 5 -67.82 6.95 44.86
CA VAL A 5 -68.03 6.42 46.26
C VAL A 5 -68.10 4.88 46.37
N HIS A 6 -67.44 4.15 47.28
CA HIS A 6 -66.46 4.35 48.36
C HIS A 6 -65.90 2.91 48.69
N ARG A 7 -64.63 2.69 49.07
CA ARG A 7 -64.10 2.61 50.47
C ARG A 7 -64.70 1.40 51.25
N ILE A 8 -64.00 0.46 51.90
CA ILE A 8 -62.98 0.51 52.98
C ILE A 8 -62.47 -0.92 53.28
N MET A 9 -61.15 -1.04 53.50
CA MET A 9 -60.34 -1.79 54.49
C MET A 9 -60.73 -3.18 55.05
N ASN A 10 -59.75 -4.11 55.04
CA ASN A 10 -58.97 -4.67 56.18
C ASN A 10 -58.42 -6.07 55.79
N ALA A 11 -57.09 -6.27 55.71
CA ALA A 11 -56.12 -6.53 56.79
C ALA A 11 -56.07 -8.02 57.23
N ASP A 12 -55.06 -8.76 56.76
CA ASP A 12 -54.19 -9.70 57.50
C ASP A 12 -53.40 -10.55 56.49
N SER A 13 -52.10 -10.34 56.30
CA SER A 13 -50.94 -10.80 57.09
C SER A 13 -50.47 -12.21 56.73
N THR A 14 -49.18 -12.26 56.40
CA THR A 14 -48.30 -13.44 56.30
C THR A 14 -48.48 -14.38 55.10
N GLN A 15 -47.60 -14.24 54.08
CA GLN A 15 -46.71 -15.33 53.68
C GLN A 15 -45.62 -14.92 52.67
N LYS A 16 -44.38 -15.08 53.14
CA LYS A 16 -43.19 -15.57 52.42
C LYS A 16 -42.71 -14.82 51.17
N LYS A 17 -41.71 -13.97 51.46
CA LYS A 17 -40.61 -13.54 50.59
C LYS A 17 -40.09 -14.69 49.71
N THR A 18 -40.20 -14.53 48.39
CA THR A 18 -39.19 -15.02 47.44
C THR A 18 -38.89 -13.88 46.48
N ALA A 19 -37.75 -13.23 46.71
CA ALA A 19 -37.21 -12.21 45.82
C ALA A 19 -36.64 -12.92 44.58
N GLY A 20 -37.43 -13.01 43.53
CA GLY A 20 -36.95 -13.36 42.19
C GLY A 20 -36.27 -12.14 41.57
N TRP A 21 -34.95 -12.06 41.73
CA TRP A 21 -34.12 -11.12 40.97
C TRP A 21 -34.10 -11.58 39.51
N LEU A 22 -34.88 -10.92 38.65
CA LEU A 22 -34.79 -11.06 37.21
C LEU A 22 -33.52 -10.32 36.73
N LEU A 23 -32.40 -11.03 36.65
CA LEU A 23 -31.22 -10.57 35.91
C LEU A 23 -31.55 -10.63 34.42
N LEU A 24 -31.96 -9.50 33.84
CA LEU A 24 -31.83 -9.27 32.41
C LEU A 24 -30.32 -9.22 32.10
N ALA A 25 -29.75 -10.37 31.77
CA ALA A 25 -28.48 -10.41 31.07
C ALA A 25 -28.69 -9.76 29.71
N LEU A 26 -28.32 -8.48 29.61
CA LEU A 26 -27.99 -7.85 28.35
C LEU A 26 -26.99 -8.76 27.64
N ALA A 27 -27.48 -9.54 26.68
CA ALA A 27 -26.65 -10.10 25.65
C ALA A 27 -25.99 -8.91 24.95
N CYS A 28 -24.81 -8.53 25.44
CA CYS A 28 -23.82 -7.88 24.63
C CYS A 28 -23.56 -8.85 23.48
N SER A 29 -24.30 -8.66 22.40
CA SER A 29 -23.92 -9.09 21.07
C SER A 29 -22.55 -8.48 20.84
N THR A 30 -21.53 -9.18 21.28
CA THR A 30 -20.16 -8.97 20.84
C THR A 30 -20.21 -9.35 19.38
N VAL A 31 -20.59 -8.38 18.54
CA VAL A 31 -20.18 -8.35 17.15
C VAL A 31 -18.66 -8.38 17.23
N HIS A 32 -18.12 -9.59 17.29
CA HIS A 32 -16.75 -9.86 16.95
C HIS A 32 -16.69 -9.36 15.51
N ALA A 33 -16.26 -8.11 15.34
CA ALA A 33 -15.92 -7.58 14.04
C ALA A 33 -14.96 -8.61 13.47
N THR A 34 -15.48 -9.43 12.56
CA THR A 34 -14.71 -10.45 11.86
C THR A 34 -13.51 -9.70 11.32
N GLU A 35 -12.36 -10.10 11.83
CA GLU A 35 -11.09 -9.50 11.52
C GLU A 35 -11.03 -9.35 9.99
N GLN A 36 -11.18 -8.13 9.47
CA GLN A 36 -11.32 -7.95 8.04
C GLN A 36 -10.01 -8.43 7.41
N ALA A 37 -10.10 -9.59 6.75
CA ALA A 37 -9.00 -10.22 6.06
C ALA A 37 -8.70 -9.36 4.83
N TRP A 38 -7.50 -8.78 4.81
CA TRP A 38 -6.96 -8.09 3.65
C TRP A 38 -6.00 -9.03 2.93
N PRO A 39 -5.86 -8.92 1.60
CA PRO A 39 -6.63 -8.06 0.70
C PRO A 39 -8.05 -8.56 0.44
N LYS A 40 -8.91 -7.66 -0.06
CA LYS A 40 -10.29 -7.94 -0.47
C LYS A 40 -10.50 -7.65 -1.95
N LEU A 41 -11.31 -8.48 -2.57
CA LEU A 41 -11.79 -8.24 -3.92
C LEU A 41 -13.06 -7.38 -3.87
N LEU A 42 -13.03 -6.28 -4.61
CA LEU A 42 -14.16 -5.39 -4.85
C LEU A 42 -14.69 -5.66 -6.27
N ASN A 43 -15.93 -6.14 -6.35
CA ASN A 43 -16.59 -6.60 -7.59
C ASN A 43 -15.91 -7.81 -8.26
N GLY A 44 -16.55 -8.42 -9.26
CA GLY A 44 -15.92 -9.49 -10.05
C GLY A 44 -15.70 -10.82 -9.33
N ASN A 45 -16.44 -11.12 -8.25
CA ASN A 45 -16.28 -12.35 -7.47
C ASN A 45 -16.41 -13.65 -8.30
N GLY A 46 -17.17 -13.64 -9.40
CA GLY A 46 -17.34 -14.78 -10.30
C GLY A 46 -16.35 -14.84 -11.47
N LEU A 47 -15.37 -13.94 -11.53
CA LEU A 47 -14.46 -13.82 -12.67
C LEU A 47 -13.10 -14.47 -12.35
N PRO A 48 -12.65 -15.45 -13.16
CA PRO A 48 -11.38 -16.15 -12.92
C PRO A 48 -10.18 -15.21 -12.78
N GLU A 49 -10.07 -14.19 -13.64
CA GLU A 49 -8.95 -13.25 -13.65
C GLU A 49 -8.90 -12.38 -12.38
N CYS A 50 -10.08 -12.01 -11.86
CA CYS A 50 -10.20 -11.27 -10.60
C CYS A 50 -9.78 -12.14 -9.41
N GLN A 51 -10.18 -13.41 -9.39
CA GLN A 51 -9.79 -14.36 -8.34
C GLN A 51 -8.31 -14.74 -8.40
N ALA A 52 -7.78 -14.92 -9.61
CA ALA A 52 -6.36 -15.13 -9.86
C ALA A 52 -5.54 -13.93 -9.37
N THR A 53 -5.97 -12.71 -9.69
CA THR A 53 -5.33 -11.50 -9.18
C THR A 53 -5.43 -11.37 -7.66
N LEU A 54 -6.55 -11.76 -7.05
CA LEU A 54 -6.69 -11.81 -5.60
C LEU A 54 -5.69 -12.79 -4.96
N ARG A 55 -5.42 -13.94 -5.59
CA ARG A 55 -4.38 -14.87 -5.14
C ARG A 55 -2.99 -14.22 -5.18
N LEU A 56 -2.62 -13.58 -6.28
CA LEU A 56 -1.36 -12.83 -6.39
C LEU A 56 -1.26 -11.74 -5.32
N ALA A 57 -2.33 -10.96 -5.14
CA ALA A 57 -2.39 -9.91 -4.14
C ALA A 57 -2.25 -10.45 -2.71
N ARG A 58 -2.82 -11.62 -2.40
CA ARG A 58 -2.62 -12.28 -1.09
C ARG A 58 -1.15 -12.66 -0.89
N GLN A 59 -0.50 -13.22 -1.90
CA GLN A 59 0.93 -13.53 -1.84
C GLN A 59 1.76 -12.26 -1.65
N ALA A 60 1.49 -11.19 -2.40
CA ALA A 60 2.14 -9.89 -2.24
C ALA A 60 1.97 -9.35 -0.82
N TYR A 61 0.74 -9.38 -0.29
CA TYR A 61 0.41 -8.89 1.04
C TYR A 61 1.12 -9.68 2.15
N HIS A 62 1.23 -11.00 2.03
CA HIS A 62 1.92 -11.83 3.01
C HIS A 62 3.45 -11.92 2.80
N SER A 63 3.97 -11.40 1.70
CA SER A 63 5.42 -11.33 1.45
C SER A 63 6.12 -10.36 2.41
N ASN A 64 7.45 -10.47 2.48
CA ASN A 64 8.33 -9.60 3.25
C ASN A 64 8.74 -8.31 2.50
N ARG A 65 8.21 -8.10 1.29
CA ARG A 65 8.47 -6.94 0.45
C ARG A 65 7.81 -5.69 0.99
N VAL A 66 8.53 -4.58 0.96
CA VAL A 66 8.09 -3.33 1.58
C VAL A 66 6.86 -2.81 0.86
N HIS A 67 6.88 -2.83 -0.47
CA HIS A 67 5.80 -2.34 -1.30
C HIS A 67 5.05 -3.48 -1.99
N LEU A 68 3.74 -3.27 -2.20
CA LEU A 68 2.90 -4.23 -2.88
C LEU A 68 3.12 -4.23 -4.40
N TRP A 69 3.59 -3.14 -4.98
CA TRP A 69 3.84 -3.02 -6.42
C TRP A 69 5.18 -3.63 -6.88
N GLU A 70 6.02 -4.13 -5.97
CA GLU A 70 7.29 -4.79 -6.33
C GLU A 70 7.05 -5.99 -7.28
N PRO A 71 8.00 -6.38 -8.16
CA PRO A 71 7.78 -7.37 -9.22
C PRO A 71 7.23 -8.70 -8.74
N GLN A 72 6.00 -9.05 -9.13
CA GLN A 72 5.30 -10.20 -8.59
C GLN A 72 5.93 -11.53 -9.03
N THR A 73 6.12 -12.46 -8.08
CA THR A 73 6.46 -13.84 -8.42
C THR A 73 5.18 -14.55 -8.84
N ILE A 74 5.03 -14.81 -10.14
CA ILE A 74 3.86 -15.52 -10.69
C ILE A 74 3.94 -17.00 -10.28
N PRO A 75 2.91 -17.55 -9.60
CA PRO A 75 2.86 -18.97 -9.26
C PRO A 75 2.95 -19.87 -10.49
N GLN A 76 3.56 -21.04 -10.35
CA GLN A 76 3.67 -22.00 -11.47
C GLN A 76 2.31 -22.52 -11.93
N ASP A 77 1.32 -22.56 -11.03
CA ASP A 77 -0.06 -22.96 -11.28
C ASP A 77 -0.96 -21.76 -11.68
N PHE A 78 -0.37 -20.62 -12.02
CA PHE A 78 -1.14 -19.49 -12.54
C PHE A 78 -1.56 -19.79 -13.98
N ASP A 79 -2.87 -19.86 -14.22
CA ASP A 79 -3.41 -20.35 -15.49
C ASP A 79 -2.97 -19.50 -16.69
N ASP A 80 -2.93 -18.18 -16.52
CA ASP A 80 -2.59 -17.24 -17.58
C ASP A 80 -1.09 -16.93 -17.63
N ARG A 81 -0.58 -16.53 -18.79
CA ARG A 81 0.84 -16.24 -18.97
C ARG A 81 1.11 -14.76 -18.77
N LEU A 82 2.03 -14.38 -17.88
CA LEU A 82 2.56 -13.01 -17.84
C LEU A 82 3.37 -12.77 -19.12
N VAL A 83 2.95 -11.80 -19.93
CA VAL A 83 3.53 -11.49 -21.24
C VAL A 83 4.14 -10.10 -21.32
N LEU A 84 3.87 -9.24 -20.35
CA LEU A 84 4.59 -7.99 -20.12
C LEU A 84 4.54 -7.67 -18.62
N GLY A 85 5.68 -7.31 -18.03
CA GLY A 85 5.75 -6.88 -16.64
C GLY A 85 7.18 -6.45 -16.28
N PRO A 86 7.39 -5.94 -15.06
CA PRO A 86 8.72 -5.52 -14.62
C PRO A 86 9.65 -6.73 -14.46
N ASP A 87 10.91 -6.60 -14.89
CA ASP A 87 11.96 -7.60 -14.70
C ASP A 87 12.61 -7.54 -13.30
N GLY A 88 12.49 -6.40 -12.64
CA GLY A 88 13.05 -6.05 -11.35
C GLY A 88 12.38 -4.80 -10.77
N VAL A 89 12.79 -4.37 -9.58
CA VAL A 89 12.34 -3.07 -9.06
C VAL A 89 12.89 -2.02 -10.01
N ASP A 90 12.01 -1.36 -10.75
CA ASP A 90 12.40 -0.35 -11.72
C ASP A 90 13.07 0.85 -11.00
N LEU A 91 14.39 0.79 -10.99
CA LEU A 91 15.32 1.86 -10.67
C LEU A 91 16.06 2.31 -11.93
N SER A 92 15.66 1.78 -13.08
CA SER A 92 16.36 1.94 -14.33
C SER A 92 16.11 3.35 -14.86
N GLY A 93 17.11 3.95 -15.50
CA GLY A 93 16.90 5.14 -16.32
C GLY A 93 16.12 4.84 -17.62
N GLY A 94 15.37 3.73 -17.66
CA GLY A 94 14.57 3.16 -18.74
C GLY A 94 14.86 1.68 -19.00
N ASP A 95 13.92 1.03 -19.69
CA ASP A 95 13.94 -0.39 -20.09
C ASP A 95 13.77 -1.43 -18.96
N ALA A 96 12.82 -1.19 -18.04
CA ALA A 96 12.53 -2.10 -16.94
C ALA A 96 11.46 -3.16 -17.24
N LEU A 97 10.88 -3.16 -18.44
CA LEU A 97 9.84 -4.11 -18.82
C LEU A 97 10.43 -5.32 -19.55
N ASN A 98 10.14 -6.52 -19.02
CA ASN A 98 10.33 -7.76 -19.74
C ASN A 98 9.06 -8.10 -20.53
N ALA A 99 9.19 -8.16 -21.85
CA ALA A 99 8.10 -8.45 -22.78
C ALA A 99 8.31 -9.80 -23.48
N ASN A 100 7.26 -10.60 -23.55
CA ASN A 100 7.25 -11.78 -24.38
C ASN A 100 7.28 -11.37 -25.87
N ALA A 101 8.37 -11.71 -26.56
CA ALA A 101 8.61 -11.31 -27.94
C ALA A 101 7.62 -11.90 -28.96
N ASP A 102 6.90 -12.98 -28.62
CA ASP A 102 5.85 -13.53 -29.49
C ASP A 102 4.58 -12.68 -29.44
N VAL A 103 4.35 -11.99 -28.32
CA VAL A 103 3.13 -11.19 -28.08
C VAL A 103 3.37 -9.71 -28.37
N PHE A 104 4.52 -9.17 -27.99
CA PHE A 104 4.84 -7.75 -28.14
C PHE A 104 6.04 -7.55 -29.07
N ALA A 105 5.93 -6.56 -29.95
CA ALA A 105 7.08 -5.94 -30.59
C ALA A 105 7.57 -4.79 -29.70
N LYS A 106 8.82 -4.86 -29.26
CA LYS A 106 9.49 -3.75 -28.56
C LYS A 106 10.09 -2.80 -29.60
N ILE A 107 9.59 -1.59 -29.67
CA ILE A 107 10.00 -0.58 -30.66
C ILE A 107 10.70 0.57 -29.91
N PRO A 108 12.01 0.77 -30.09
CA PRO A 108 12.74 1.81 -29.38
C PRO A 108 12.28 3.23 -29.73
N LEU A 109 12.14 4.07 -28.71
CA LEU A 109 11.94 5.51 -28.83
C LEU A 109 13.29 6.17 -29.14
N ARG A 110 13.56 6.43 -30.43
CA ARG A 110 14.87 6.94 -30.89
C ARG A 110 15.37 8.19 -30.15
N ALA A 111 14.47 9.09 -29.77
CA ALA A 111 14.83 10.32 -29.05
C ALA A 111 15.14 10.10 -27.56
N TYR A 112 14.76 8.94 -26.99
CA TYR A 112 14.78 8.69 -25.54
C TYR A 112 15.30 7.29 -25.18
N ALA A 113 16.09 6.67 -26.05
CA ALA A 113 16.68 5.34 -25.82
C ALA A 113 17.35 5.28 -24.43
N PRO A 114 17.21 4.17 -23.67
CA PRO A 114 16.76 2.83 -24.11
C PRO A 114 15.24 2.60 -24.13
N ARG A 115 14.44 3.64 -23.89
CA ARG A 115 12.97 3.53 -23.76
C ARG A 115 12.29 3.00 -25.00
N SER A 116 11.18 2.31 -24.80
CA SER A 116 10.46 1.61 -25.85
C SER A 116 8.95 1.76 -25.74
N ILE A 117 8.28 1.56 -26.89
CA ILE A 117 6.87 1.17 -26.91
C ILE A 117 6.79 -0.34 -27.06
N TYR A 118 5.86 -0.94 -26.32
CA TYR A 118 5.53 -2.36 -26.39
C TYR A 118 4.22 -2.49 -27.15
N TRP A 119 4.35 -2.94 -28.38
CA TRP A 119 3.28 -2.97 -29.37
C TRP A 119 2.73 -4.39 -29.52
N GLN A 120 1.51 -4.65 -29.04
CA GLN A 120 0.90 -5.98 -29.17
C GLN A 120 0.83 -6.37 -30.65
N LYS A 121 1.37 -7.53 -31.05
CA LYS A 121 1.48 -7.93 -32.45
C LYS A 121 0.14 -8.32 -33.08
N GLN A 122 -0.65 -9.11 -32.35
CA GLN A 122 -1.95 -9.64 -32.75
C GLN A 122 -2.97 -9.41 -31.62
N THR A 123 -4.20 -9.06 -31.97
CA THR A 123 -5.32 -8.87 -31.03
C THR A 123 -6.53 -9.67 -31.49
N ASP A 124 -7.33 -10.16 -30.54
CA ASP A 124 -8.66 -10.72 -30.77
C ASP A 124 -9.78 -9.72 -30.42
N LEU A 125 -9.40 -8.48 -30.13
CA LEU A 125 -10.26 -7.34 -29.87
C LEU A 125 -10.22 -6.38 -31.06
N SER A 126 -11.13 -5.42 -31.13
CA SER A 126 -11.05 -4.34 -32.15
C SER A 126 -9.83 -3.45 -31.95
N ASP A 127 -9.29 -3.46 -30.74
CA ASP A 127 -8.21 -2.59 -30.31
C ASP A 127 -6.97 -3.41 -29.94
N ARG A 128 -5.80 -2.85 -30.22
CA ARG A 128 -4.47 -3.31 -29.84
C ARG A 128 -4.03 -2.63 -28.55
N LEU A 129 -3.45 -3.39 -27.64
CA LEU A 129 -2.79 -2.87 -26.44
C LEU A 129 -1.39 -2.33 -26.77
N VAL A 130 -1.13 -1.11 -26.34
CA VAL A 130 0.19 -0.47 -26.42
C VAL A 130 0.58 0.02 -25.02
N VAL A 131 1.82 -0.28 -24.62
CA VAL A 131 2.44 0.26 -23.40
C VAL A 131 3.63 1.11 -23.79
N GLU A 132 3.65 2.37 -23.38
CA GLU A 132 4.72 3.33 -23.66
C GLU A 132 5.50 3.65 -22.39
N GLU A 133 6.82 3.60 -22.47
CA GLU A 133 7.73 4.13 -21.44
C GLU A 133 7.95 5.63 -21.66
N VAL A 134 7.45 6.44 -20.75
CA VAL A 134 7.52 7.91 -20.79
C VAL A 134 8.67 8.41 -19.91
N PRO A 135 9.72 9.05 -20.48
CA PRO A 135 10.86 9.55 -19.71
C PRO A 135 10.49 10.64 -18.71
N HIS A 136 10.90 10.49 -17.45
CA HIS A 136 10.89 11.57 -16.46
C HIS A 136 12.30 11.87 -15.90
N GLY A 137 13.29 11.88 -16.79
CA GLY A 137 14.68 12.24 -16.47
C GLY A 137 15.36 11.22 -15.56
N TRP A 138 16.05 11.70 -14.52
CA TRP A 138 16.75 10.83 -13.56
C TRP A 138 15.80 10.05 -12.63
N ARG A 139 14.51 10.40 -12.60
CA ARG A 139 13.52 9.79 -11.70
C ARG A 139 12.98 8.44 -12.19
N GLY A 140 13.43 8.00 -13.36
CA GLY A 140 12.91 6.82 -14.05
C GLY A 140 11.78 7.19 -15.00
N ASP A 141 10.96 6.18 -15.31
CA ASP A 141 9.92 6.27 -16.32
C ASP A 141 8.53 6.16 -15.72
N ALA A 142 7.59 6.85 -16.37
CA ALA A 142 6.17 6.59 -16.20
C ALA A 142 5.67 5.73 -17.35
N TYR A 143 4.48 5.15 -17.18
CA TYR A 143 3.90 4.21 -18.11
C TYR A 143 2.53 4.71 -18.57
N ASP A 144 2.38 4.81 -19.88
CA ASP A 144 1.10 5.06 -20.54
C ASP A 144 0.59 3.75 -21.14
N VAL A 145 -0.63 3.37 -20.79
CA VAL A 145 -1.27 2.16 -21.32
C VAL A 145 -2.49 2.56 -22.13
N MET A 146 -2.43 2.25 -23.42
CA MET A 146 -3.38 2.72 -24.42
C MET A 146 -3.96 1.56 -25.23
N LEU A 147 -5.14 1.82 -25.80
CA LEU A 147 -5.83 0.96 -26.75
C LEU A 147 -6.00 1.73 -28.05
N LEU A 148 -5.46 1.17 -29.11
CA LEU A 148 -5.44 1.77 -30.43
C LEU A 148 -6.22 0.86 -31.38
N PRO A 149 -6.98 1.40 -32.35
CA PRO A 149 -7.57 0.58 -33.41
C PRO A 149 -6.51 -0.30 -34.09
N GLU A 150 -6.87 -1.53 -34.45
CA GLU A 150 -5.92 -2.53 -34.96
C GLU A 150 -5.15 -2.09 -36.22
N ASP A 151 -5.79 -1.25 -37.05
CA ASP A 151 -5.30 -0.73 -38.32
C ASP A 151 -4.27 0.40 -38.18
N ILE A 152 -4.15 1.01 -36.99
CA ILE A 152 -3.10 2.00 -36.71
C ILE A 152 -1.75 1.29 -36.74
N THR A 153 -0.81 1.80 -37.53
CA THR A 153 0.58 1.29 -37.56
C THR A 153 1.47 2.02 -36.55
N PRO A 154 2.65 1.48 -36.21
CA PRO A 154 3.64 2.23 -35.42
C PRO A 154 4.01 3.59 -36.03
N SER A 155 4.06 3.67 -37.38
CA SER A 155 4.34 4.93 -38.06
C SER A 155 3.23 5.96 -37.85
N ASP A 156 1.97 5.54 -37.94
CA ASP A 156 0.81 6.41 -37.66
C ASP A 156 0.86 6.94 -36.24
N TYR A 157 1.17 6.07 -35.26
CA TYR A 157 1.28 6.44 -33.87
C TYR A 157 2.37 7.50 -33.60
N PHE A 158 3.55 7.37 -34.21
CA PHE A 158 4.62 8.36 -34.08
C PHE A 158 4.35 9.67 -34.84
N SER A 159 3.57 9.62 -35.92
CA SER A 159 3.17 10.80 -36.69
C SER A 159 1.92 11.51 -36.17
N ALA A 160 1.17 10.88 -35.27
CA ALA A 160 -0.09 11.42 -34.74
C ALA A 160 0.16 12.69 -33.91
N ASP A 161 -0.57 13.76 -34.25
CA ASP A 161 -0.63 14.98 -33.46
C ASP A 161 -1.47 14.78 -32.17
N GLN A 162 -1.38 15.74 -31.25
CA GLN A 162 -2.10 15.67 -29.97
C GLN A 162 -3.63 15.51 -30.13
N PRO A 163 -4.31 16.25 -31.03
CA PRO A 163 -5.73 16.04 -31.31
C PRO A 163 -6.07 14.62 -31.76
N ARG A 164 -5.27 14.03 -32.66
CA ARG A 164 -5.50 12.65 -33.12
C ARG A 164 -5.24 11.64 -32.00
N ARG A 165 -4.18 11.82 -31.21
CA ARG A 165 -3.89 10.96 -30.05
C ARG A 165 -5.06 10.95 -29.06
N THR A 166 -5.57 12.13 -28.71
CA THR A 166 -6.65 12.27 -27.72
C THR A 166 -8.02 11.77 -28.20
N THR A 167 -8.28 11.76 -29.52
CA THR A 167 -9.56 11.33 -30.08
C THR A 167 -9.58 9.87 -30.52
N GLN A 168 -8.46 9.33 -31.01
CA GLN A 168 -8.39 7.96 -31.54
C GLN A 168 -7.79 6.97 -30.54
N PHE A 169 -6.91 7.40 -29.63
CA PHE A 169 -6.24 6.48 -28.70
C PHE A 169 -6.96 6.51 -27.35
N ARG A 170 -7.55 5.38 -26.97
CA ARG A 170 -8.19 5.26 -25.66
C ARG A 170 -7.13 4.94 -24.62
N THR A 171 -6.89 5.87 -23.71
CA THR A 171 -6.00 5.66 -22.58
C THR A 171 -6.71 4.85 -21.48
N LEU A 172 -6.14 3.71 -21.08
CA LEU A 172 -6.60 2.95 -19.90
C LEU A 172 -6.15 3.64 -18.60
N PHE A 173 -4.89 4.04 -18.57
CA PHE A 173 -4.28 4.92 -17.57
C PHE A 173 -2.99 5.49 -18.15
N SER A 174 -2.59 6.67 -17.66
CA SER A 174 -1.42 7.41 -18.11
C SER A 174 -0.68 7.99 -16.91
N GLY A 175 0.64 8.18 -17.05
CA GLY A 175 1.50 8.73 -16.02
C GLY A 175 1.71 7.79 -14.83
N ALA A 176 1.51 6.48 -15.02
CA ALA A 176 1.67 5.51 -13.95
C ALA A 176 3.15 5.32 -13.62
N TRP A 177 3.57 5.50 -12.38
CA TRP A 177 5.00 5.32 -12.00
C TRP A 177 5.40 3.86 -11.79
N ARG A 178 4.48 2.93 -12.05
CA ARG A 178 4.70 1.50 -11.90
C ARG A 178 4.25 0.76 -13.14
N ALA A 179 5.15 -0.11 -13.60
CA ALA A 179 4.91 -1.03 -14.69
C ALA A 179 3.59 -1.80 -14.49
N PRO A 180 2.74 -1.88 -15.53
CA PRO A 180 1.57 -2.75 -15.48
C PRO A 180 2.00 -4.21 -15.54
N LEU A 181 1.12 -5.11 -15.08
CA LEU A 181 1.21 -6.53 -15.39
C LEU A 181 0.22 -6.83 -16.52
N VAL A 182 0.70 -7.39 -17.63
CA VAL A 182 -0.15 -7.83 -18.73
C VAL A 182 -0.08 -9.34 -18.84
N PHE A 183 -1.25 -9.96 -18.78
CA PHE A 183 -1.40 -11.39 -18.88
C PHE A 183 -2.11 -11.76 -20.18
N GLN A 184 -1.75 -12.90 -20.75
CA GLN A 184 -2.41 -13.52 -21.88
C GLN A 184 -3.12 -14.78 -21.41
N LYS A 185 -4.37 -14.95 -21.84
CA LYS A 185 -5.13 -16.17 -21.55
C LYS A 185 -4.46 -17.40 -22.18
N LYS A 186 -4.36 -18.50 -21.43
CA LYS A 186 -3.64 -19.72 -21.86
C LYS A 186 -4.02 -20.27 -23.24
N HIS A 187 -5.28 -20.10 -23.63
CA HIS A 187 -5.84 -20.65 -24.86
C HIS A 187 -6.49 -19.58 -25.76
N ALA A 188 -6.17 -18.30 -25.56
CA ALA A 188 -6.69 -17.20 -26.37
C ALA A 188 -5.65 -16.08 -26.55
N LEU A 189 -5.81 -15.27 -27.60
CA LEU A 189 -4.97 -14.10 -27.81
C LEU A 189 -5.33 -12.94 -26.86
N SER A 190 -6.51 -13.02 -26.23
CA SER A 190 -7.02 -12.08 -25.25
C SER A 190 -6.00 -11.74 -24.16
N LEU A 191 -5.68 -10.45 -24.07
CA LEU A 191 -4.88 -9.87 -23.01
C LEU A 191 -5.76 -9.28 -21.91
N TRP A 192 -5.23 -9.20 -20.69
CA TRP A 192 -5.80 -8.42 -19.60
C TRP A 192 -4.71 -7.75 -18.77
N VAL A 193 -5.06 -6.65 -18.10
CA VAL A 193 -4.08 -5.74 -17.49
C VAL A 193 -4.37 -5.56 -16.01
N VAL A 194 -3.31 -5.60 -15.19
CA VAL A 194 -3.33 -5.20 -13.78
C VAL A 194 -2.51 -3.93 -13.62
N TYR A 195 -3.17 -2.89 -13.16
CA TYR A 195 -2.53 -1.68 -12.66
C TYR A 195 -2.29 -1.84 -11.16
N VAL A 196 -1.02 -1.75 -10.73
CA VAL A 196 -0.57 -2.08 -9.37
C VAL A 196 -0.49 -0.87 -8.42
N GLY A 197 -0.99 0.29 -8.86
CA GLY A 197 -1.04 1.52 -8.07
C GLY A 197 0.25 2.33 -8.08
N GLU A 198 0.24 3.44 -7.34
CA GLU A 198 1.28 4.47 -7.39
C GLU A 198 2.22 4.45 -6.18
N PRO A 199 3.48 4.89 -6.33
CA PRO A 199 4.45 4.92 -5.25
C PRO A 199 4.12 5.94 -4.17
N TYR A 200 3.37 7.01 -4.48
CA TYR A 200 2.98 8.03 -3.52
C TYR A 200 1.74 7.66 -2.69
N ASP A 201 1.07 6.56 -3.03
CA ASP A 201 -0.01 5.99 -2.23
C ASP A 201 0.54 4.85 -1.37
N PHE A 202 0.16 4.81 -0.09
CA PHE A 202 0.50 3.68 0.77
C PHE A 202 -0.48 2.52 0.49
N SER A 203 0.07 1.33 0.22
CA SER A 203 -0.70 0.11 -0.09
C SER A 203 -1.87 0.36 -1.07
N PRO A 204 -1.61 0.85 -2.29
CA PRO A 204 -2.65 1.24 -3.23
C PRO A 204 -3.46 0.03 -3.72
N ASN A 205 -4.70 0.29 -4.12
CA ASN A 205 -5.55 -0.75 -4.67
C ASN A 205 -5.08 -1.15 -6.08
N TRP A 206 -5.18 -2.44 -6.40
CA TRP A 206 -4.88 -2.91 -7.75
C TRP A 206 -6.15 -2.89 -8.60
N ARG A 207 -6.07 -2.34 -9.81
CA ARG A 207 -7.21 -2.27 -10.74
C ARG A 207 -7.01 -3.26 -11.87
N ILE A 208 -8.04 -4.03 -12.17
CA ILE A 208 -7.99 -5.10 -13.16
C ILE A 208 -8.88 -4.73 -14.34
N TYR A 209 -8.29 -4.75 -15.53
CA TYR A 209 -8.95 -4.43 -16.79
C TYR A 209 -9.07 -5.70 -17.62
N LEU A 210 -10.31 -6.10 -17.91
CA LEU A 210 -10.62 -7.34 -18.64
C LEU A 210 -11.32 -7.04 -19.97
N PRO A 211 -11.22 -7.93 -20.97
CA PRO A 211 -11.97 -7.81 -22.21
C PRO A 211 -13.49 -7.94 -21.98
N ARG A 212 -14.24 -6.91 -22.38
CA ARG A 212 -15.69 -6.79 -22.33
C ARG A 212 -16.17 -6.05 -23.58
N ASN A 213 -17.10 -6.65 -24.33
CA ASN A 213 -17.67 -6.06 -25.54
C ASN A 213 -16.60 -5.58 -26.54
N GLY A 214 -15.55 -6.38 -26.74
CA GLY A 214 -14.44 -6.05 -27.64
C GLY A 214 -13.43 -5.03 -27.09
N GLN A 215 -13.51 -4.63 -25.81
CA GLN A 215 -12.69 -3.57 -25.23
C GLN A 215 -12.17 -3.94 -23.84
N LEU A 216 -11.01 -3.43 -23.43
CA LEU A 216 -10.53 -3.57 -22.05
C LEU A 216 -11.22 -2.55 -21.14
N GLN A 217 -11.87 -3.04 -20.08
CA GLN A 217 -12.61 -2.21 -19.12
C GLN A 217 -12.28 -2.60 -17.67
N LYS A 218 -12.20 -1.60 -16.78
CA LYS A 218 -11.98 -1.85 -15.34
C LYS A 218 -13.15 -2.68 -14.80
N THR A 219 -12.86 -3.91 -14.40
CA THR A 219 -13.90 -4.88 -14.02
C THR A 219 -13.92 -5.16 -12.52
N CYS A 220 -12.76 -5.21 -11.88
CA CYS A 220 -12.64 -5.44 -10.44
C CYS A 220 -11.41 -4.74 -9.87
N GLU A 221 -11.36 -4.67 -8.55
CA GLU A 221 -10.30 -3.98 -7.81
C GLU A 221 -9.91 -4.78 -6.57
N ILE A 222 -8.62 -4.89 -6.28
CA ILE A 222 -8.13 -5.49 -5.04
C ILE A 222 -7.78 -4.38 -4.06
N GLN A 223 -8.50 -4.36 -2.95
CA GLN A 223 -8.29 -3.41 -1.86
C GLN A 223 -7.42 -4.03 -0.76
N PHE A 224 -6.37 -3.32 -0.34
CA PHE A 224 -5.42 -3.81 0.67
C PHE A 224 -5.63 -3.21 2.07
N ARG A 225 -6.51 -2.22 2.19
CA ARG A 225 -6.71 -1.44 3.41
C ARG A 225 -8.09 -0.78 3.46
N PRO A 226 -8.56 -0.36 4.64
CA PRO A 226 -9.71 0.54 4.75
C PRO A 226 -9.48 1.84 3.95
N ASP A 227 -10.57 2.47 3.53
CA ASP A 227 -10.54 3.75 2.83
C ASP A 227 -10.20 4.88 3.82
N VAL A 228 -8.91 5.18 3.94
CA VAL A 228 -8.37 6.24 4.78
C VAL A 228 -7.34 7.06 4.00
N LYS A 229 -7.23 8.35 4.27
CA LYS A 229 -6.31 9.23 3.53
C LYS A 229 -4.86 9.13 3.99
N HIS A 230 -4.62 8.78 5.26
CA HIS A 230 -3.28 8.74 5.84
C HIS A 230 -3.02 7.38 6.49
N ALA A 231 -1.83 6.82 6.30
CA ALA A 231 -1.44 5.54 6.87
C ALA A 231 -1.54 5.53 8.40
N THR A 232 -1.25 6.67 9.02
CA THR A 232 -1.32 6.86 10.47
C THR A 232 -2.74 6.68 11.02
N SER A 233 -3.77 6.97 10.23
CA SER A 233 -5.18 6.75 10.62
C SER A 233 -5.53 5.27 10.85
N LEU A 234 -4.66 4.34 10.42
CA LEU A 234 -4.80 2.90 10.70
C LEU A 234 -4.33 2.51 12.11
N LEU A 235 -3.69 3.43 12.83
CA LEU A 235 -3.00 3.18 14.09
C LEU A 235 -3.75 3.79 15.29
N PRO A 236 -3.44 3.38 16.53
CA PRO A 236 -3.98 4.02 17.73
C PRO A 236 -3.59 5.49 17.86
N ALA A 237 -4.43 6.27 18.54
CA ALA A 237 -4.25 7.72 18.71
C ALA A 237 -2.86 8.14 19.26
N PRO A 238 -2.23 7.43 20.23
CA PRO A 238 -0.90 7.81 20.68
C PRO A 238 0.19 7.66 19.60
N ALA A 239 0.07 6.68 18.71
CA ALA A 239 0.97 6.53 17.57
C ALA A 239 0.71 7.61 16.51
N GLN A 240 -0.55 7.93 16.23
CA GLN A 240 -0.92 9.07 15.35
C GLN A 240 -0.31 10.38 15.83
N LYS A 241 -0.43 10.67 17.14
CA LYS A 241 0.13 11.87 17.75
C LYS A 241 1.64 11.93 17.62
N LEU A 242 2.34 10.80 17.78
CA LEU A 242 3.79 10.76 17.54
C LEU A 242 4.11 11.03 16.07
N ALA A 243 3.40 10.40 15.14
CA ALA A 243 3.62 10.58 13.70
C ALA A 243 3.51 12.05 13.28
N ILE A 244 2.52 12.78 13.80
CA ILE A 244 2.37 14.22 13.56
C ILE A 244 3.60 14.98 14.08
N MET A 245 4.10 14.68 15.28
CA MET A 245 5.28 15.35 15.84
C MET A 245 6.56 15.05 15.04
N LEU A 246 6.71 13.82 14.55
CA LEU A 246 7.85 13.42 13.72
C LEU A 246 7.79 14.09 12.34
N ASP A 247 6.64 14.11 11.68
CA ASP A 247 6.45 14.82 10.40
C ASP A 247 6.68 16.34 10.54
N GLN A 248 6.27 16.94 11.66
CA GLN A 248 6.57 18.35 11.93
C GLN A 248 8.07 18.61 12.11
N SER A 249 8.83 17.64 12.63
CA SER A 249 10.27 17.80 12.89
C SER A 249 11.14 17.76 11.63
N ILE A 250 10.65 17.19 10.53
CA ILE A 250 11.36 17.18 9.24
C ILE A 250 11.12 18.46 8.42
N GLY A 251 10.26 19.36 8.90
CA GLY A 251 9.99 20.67 8.28
C GLY A 251 8.90 20.62 7.21
N SER A 252 8.56 21.78 6.64
CA SER A 252 7.48 21.87 5.64
C SER A 252 7.85 21.26 4.29
N GLY A 253 9.13 21.26 3.93
CA GLY A 253 9.60 20.97 2.58
C GLY A 253 9.35 22.10 1.59
N ALA A 254 8.98 23.30 2.08
CA ALA A 254 8.87 24.48 1.23
C ALA A 254 10.25 24.86 0.67
N ASP A 255 10.28 25.34 -0.57
CA ASP A 255 11.47 25.87 -1.24
C ASP A 255 12.62 24.87 -1.46
N GLU A 256 12.37 23.57 -1.37
CA GLU A 256 13.36 22.50 -1.65
C GLU A 256 13.67 22.31 -3.15
N GLY A 257 13.18 23.22 -4.00
CA GLY A 257 13.34 23.15 -5.45
C GLY A 257 12.73 21.89 -6.05
N THR A 258 13.35 21.38 -7.11
CA THR A 258 12.83 20.22 -7.86
C THR A 258 13.16 18.88 -7.20
N LEU A 259 14.05 18.79 -6.21
CA LEU A 259 14.42 17.50 -5.62
C LEU A 259 13.42 17.02 -4.56
N GLN A 260 12.78 17.95 -3.83
CA GLN A 260 11.70 17.66 -2.86
C GLN A 260 12.03 16.47 -1.90
N PRO A 261 13.21 16.43 -1.26
CA PRO A 261 13.62 15.34 -0.37
C PRO A 261 12.62 15.09 0.76
N THR A 262 11.99 16.12 1.32
CA THR A 262 11.00 15.94 2.39
C THR A 262 9.75 15.22 1.87
N ALA A 263 9.31 15.51 0.65
CA ALA A 263 8.20 14.77 0.03
C ALA A 263 8.55 13.30 -0.18
N ARG A 264 9.79 13.00 -0.58
CA ARG A 264 10.27 11.62 -0.70
C ARG A 264 10.26 10.89 0.64
N ILE A 265 10.80 11.51 1.69
CA ILE A 265 10.77 10.96 3.06
C ILE A 265 9.32 10.67 3.48
N ARG A 266 8.38 11.58 3.24
CA ARG A 266 6.96 11.39 3.59
C ARG A 266 6.31 10.19 2.90
N ILE A 267 6.65 9.94 1.63
CA ILE A 267 6.16 8.76 0.91
C ILE A 267 6.66 7.48 1.59
N ASP A 268 7.95 7.40 1.87
CA ASP A 268 8.57 6.22 2.49
C ASP A 268 8.06 6.02 3.94
N VAL A 269 7.90 7.11 4.70
CA VAL A 269 7.29 7.13 6.04
C VAL A 269 5.84 6.65 6.02
N ALA A 270 5.03 7.10 5.05
CA ALA A 270 3.65 6.66 4.92
C ALA A 270 3.57 5.16 4.70
N GLN A 271 4.45 4.60 3.85
CA GLN A 271 4.53 3.15 3.67
C GLN A 271 5.02 2.43 4.94
N ALA A 272 6.00 2.98 5.66
CA ALA A 272 6.48 2.40 6.92
C ALA A 272 5.37 2.33 7.98
N TRP A 273 4.57 3.39 8.14
CA TRP A 273 3.41 3.40 9.02
C TRP A 273 2.33 2.41 8.56
N ALA A 274 2.07 2.32 7.26
CA ALA A 274 1.09 1.38 6.71
C ALA A 274 1.52 -0.07 6.96
N ASN A 275 2.80 -0.38 6.75
CA ASN A 275 3.35 -1.70 7.07
C ASN A 275 3.32 -1.96 8.58
N ALA A 276 3.66 -1.00 9.43
CA ALA A 276 3.51 -1.15 10.88
C ALA A 276 2.06 -1.46 11.27
N ALA A 277 1.05 -0.91 10.59
CA ALA A 277 -0.36 -1.19 10.88
C ALA A 277 -0.86 -2.52 10.30
N LEU A 278 -0.49 -2.84 9.06
CA LEU A 278 -1.14 -3.90 8.26
C LEU A 278 -0.24 -5.11 7.98
N ARG A 279 1.06 -4.87 7.78
CA ARG A 279 2.06 -5.84 7.33
C ARG A 279 3.39 -5.70 8.10
N PRO A 280 3.40 -5.83 9.44
CA PRO A 280 4.59 -5.49 10.22
C PRO A 280 5.80 -6.42 9.94
N TRP A 281 5.58 -7.59 9.34
CA TRP A 281 6.63 -8.47 8.81
C TRP A 281 7.36 -7.94 7.56
N ALA A 282 6.75 -6.97 6.87
CA ALA A 282 7.29 -6.30 5.69
C ALA A 282 8.08 -5.02 6.01
N LEU A 283 8.21 -4.66 7.29
CA LEU A 283 9.10 -3.58 7.70
C LEU A 283 10.56 -3.94 7.39
N THR A 284 11.27 -2.98 6.81
CA THR A 284 12.70 -3.03 6.47
C THR A 284 13.44 -1.91 7.17
N ASP A 285 14.75 -2.06 7.32
CA ASP A 285 15.59 -1.06 7.95
C ASP A 285 15.74 0.23 7.15
N PRO A 286 15.55 1.39 7.80
CA PRO A 286 15.89 2.69 7.24
C PRO A 286 17.39 2.92 7.09
N TYR A 287 17.74 3.97 6.32
CA TYR A 287 19.11 4.37 6.02
C TYR A 287 19.99 4.60 7.25
N ASN A 288 19.46 5.28 8.28
CA ASN A 288 20.19 5.56 9.51
C ASN A 288 19.93 4.53 10.60
N THR A 289 20.95 4.25 11.40
CA THR A 289 20.81 3.47 12.64
C THR A 289 20.16 4.32 13.75
N ARG A 290 19.71 3.67 14.82
CA ARG A 290 19.10 4.39 15.95
C ARG A 290 20.04 5.39 16.62
N PRO A 291 21.30 5.04 16.94
CA PRO A 291 22.24 6.00 17.51
C PRO A 291 22.48 7.22 16.63
N GLU A 292 22.52 7.04 15.29
CA GLU A 292 22.70 8.16 14.36
C GLU A 292 21.51 9.11 14.35
N VAL A 293 20.29 8.58 14.32
CA VAL A 293 19.08 9.40 14.40
C VAL A 293 19.00 10.13 15.73
N ASP A 294 19.30 9.46 16.84
CA ASP A 294 19.27 10.07 18.17
C ASP A 294 20.35 11.18 18.29
N ALA A 295 21.55 10.95 17.74
CA ALA A 295 22.60 11.97 17.69
C ALA A 295 22.21 13.17 16.82
N GLY A 296 21.69 12.93 15.62
CA GLY A 296 21.23 13.97 14.70
C GLY A 296 20.09 14.81 15.30
N LEU A 297 19.11 14.16 15.94
CA LEU A 297 18.02 14.84 16.65
C LEU A 297 18.50 15.62 17.86
N THR A 298 19.50 15.10 18.58
CA THR A 298 20.11 15.84 19.70
C THR A 298 20.77 17.12 19.20
N ALA A 299 21.57 17.04 18.13
CA ALA A 299 22.19 18.20 17.51
C ALA A 299 21.16 19.19 16.97
N TRP A 300 20.12 18.71 16.27
CA TRP A 300 18.98 19.53 15.82
C TRP A 300 18.29 20.26 16.98
N SER A 301 18.07 19.56 18.10
CA SER A 301 17.40 20.13 19.28
C SER A 301 18.18 21.29 19.92
N GLN A 302 19.49 21.36 19.72
CA GLN A 302 20.37 22.42 20.26
C GLN A 302 20.30 23.72 19.45
N GLN A 303 19.72 23.71 18.25
CA GLN A 303 19.64 24.89 17.37
C GLN A 303 18.69 25.98 17.89
N GLY A 304 17.85 25.69 18.91
CA GLY A 304 16.92 26.66 19.46
C GLY A 304 15.90 26.07 20.45
N VAL A 305 15.26 26.96 21.23
CA VAL A 305 14.31 26.59 22.30
C VAL A 305 13.08 25.85 21.76
N SER A 306 12.61 26.23 20.57
CA SER A 306 11.48 25.57 19.89
C SER A 306 11.82 24.11 19.54
N TYR A 307 13.01 23.86 18.97
CA TYR A 307 13.49 22.52 18.62
C TYR A 307 13.74 21.65 19.86
N ALA A 308 14.38 22.21 20.90
CA ALA A 308 14.53 21.54 22.19
C ALA A 308 13.18 21.14 22.82
N THR A 309 12.16 21.98 22.65
CA THR A 309 10.81 21.69 23.13
C THR A 309 10.14 20.59 22.31
N ALA A 310 10.19 20.67 20.98
CA ALA A 310 9.68 19.63 20.09
C ALA A 310 10.34 18.26 20.38
N TYR A 311 11.66 18.21 20.52
CA TYR A 311 12.41 16.99 20.84
C TYR A 311 11.94 16.37 22.17
N ARG A 312 11.78 17.17 23.24
CA ARG A 312 11.24 16.69 24.52
C ARG A 312 9.82 16.13 24.39
N HIS A 313 8.98 16.73 23.55
CA HIS A 313 7.63 16.22 23.30
C HIS A 313 7.64 14.88 22.57
N ILE A 314 8.51 14.74 21.56
CA ILE A 314 8.73 13.46 20.84
C ILE A 314 9.14 12.37 21.81
N LEU A 315 10.17 12.60 22.64
CA LEU A 315 10.67 11.62 23.61
C LEU A 315 9.61 11.19 24.63
N ARG A 316 8.77 12.13 25.10
CA ARG A 316 7.67 11.81 26.02
C ARG A 316 6.55 11.03 25.36
N GLN A 317 6.26 11.31 24.08
CA GLN A 317 5.18 10.66 23.34
C GLN A 317 5.56 9.25 22.86
N TYR A 318 6.83 9.01 22.55
CA TYR A 318 7.33 7.73 22.05
C TYR A 318 6.91 6.50 22.89
N PRO A 319 7.14 6.44 24.22
CA PRO A 319 6.73 5.28 25.01
C PRO A 319 5.20 5.09 25.10
N LEU A 320 4.41 6.15 24.88
CA LEU A 320 2.95 6.04 24.79
C LEU A 320 2.54 5.41 23.46
N ALA A 321 3.17 5.83 22.37
CA ALA A 321 2.97 5.26 21.04
C ALA A 321 3.31 3.76 21.03
N GLU A 322 4.50 3.39 21.51
CA GLU A 322 4.94 1.99 21.56
C GLU A 322 3.98 1.09 22.35
N ARG A 323 3.59 1.51 23.57
CA ARG A 323 2.64 0.73 24.38
C ARG A 323 1.28 0.59 23.71
N SER A 324 0.79 1.65 23.05
CA SER A 324 -0.48 1.59 22.34
C SER A 324 -0.40 0.69 21.10
N LEU A 325 0.72 0.70 20.39
CA LEU A 325 0.98 -0.21 19.27
C LEU A 325 1.09 -1.66 19.73
N ALA A 326 1.70 -1.93 20.89
CA ALA A 326 1.74 -3.26 21.48
C ALA A 326 0.32 -3.78 21.76
N ASN A 327 -0.54 -2.96 22.35
CA ASN A 327 -1.95 -3.32 22.56
C ASN A 327 -2.70 -3.53 21.25
N TYR A 328 -2.43 -2.69 20.24
CA TYR A 328 -2.96 -2.89 18.90
C TYR A 328 -2.54 -4.25 18.33
N TYR A 329 -1.27 -4.64 18.42
CA TYR A 329 -0.77 -5.93 17.94
C TYR A 329 -1.36 -7.14 18.68
N ARG A 330 -1.60 -7.03 19.99
CA ARG A 330 -2.33 -8.06 20.74
C ARG A 330 -3.73 -8.26 20.19
N ASN A 331 -4.45 -7.18 19.94
CA ASN A 331 -5.86 -7.22 19.58
C ASN A 331 -6.06 -7.56 18.09
N ARG A 332 -5.28 -6.93 17.22
CA ARG A 332 -5.34 -7.06 15.76
C ARG A 332 -4.71 -8.37 15.29
N PHE A 333 -3.46 -8.65 15.67
CA PHE A 333 -2.70 -9.80 15.17
C PHE A 333 -2.66 -10.98 16.15
N LYS A 334 -3.49 -10.93 17.22
CA LYS A 334 -3.62 -11.99 18.23
C LYS A 334 -2.29 -12.43 18.88
N ARG A 335 -1.33 -11.49 18.99
CA ARG A 335 -0.01 -11.77 19.55
C ARG A 335 -0.04 -11.83 21.08
N LYS A 336 0.81 -12.69 21.68
CA LYS A 336 0.96 -12.74 23.13
C LYS A 336 1.52 -11.41 23.65
N PRO A 337 1.24 -11.02 24.91
CA PRO A 337 1.67 -9.72 25.43
C PRO A 337 3.17 -9.41 25.27
N ALA A 338 4.03 -10.39 25.57
CA ALA A 338 5.49 -10.23 25.44
C ALA A 338 5.93 -10.06 23.98
N GLU A 339 5.38 -10.87 23.07
CA GLU A 339 5.67 -10.79 21.64
C GLU A 339 5.19 -9.46 21.06
N ALA A 340 3.97 -9.05 21.39
CA ALA A 340 3.39 -7.80 20.93
C ALA A 340 4.21 -6.59 21.37
N LYS A 341 4.74 -6.60 22.60
CA LYS A 341 5.67 -5.57 23.09
C LYS A 341 6.97 -5.55 22.27
N ARG A 342 7.60 -6.71 22.06
CA ARG A 342 8.82 -6.84 21.25
C ARG A 342 8.61 -6.35 19.82
N PHE A 343 7.49 -6.75 19.21
CA PHE A 343 7.11 -6.38 17.86
C PHE A 343 6.79 -4.88 17.73
N ALA A 344 6.11 -4.29 18.71
CA ALA A 344 5.84 -2.86 18.73
C ALA A 344 7.11 -2.04 18.90
N ALA A 345 8.02 -2.45 19.79
CA ALA A 345 9.32 -1.79 19.95
C ALA A 345 10.11 -1.79 18.63
N TYR A 346 10.19 -2.96 17.95
CA TYR A 346 10.82 -3.05 16.63
C TYR A 346 10.15 -2.14 15.59
N ALA A 347 8.82 -2.21 15.46
CA ALA A 347 8.10 -1.40 14.49
C ALA A 347 8.24 0.10 14.75
N MET A 348 8.15 0.52 16.02
CA MET A 348 8.32 1.90 16.42
C MET A 348 9.73 2.42 16.17
N ASP A 349 10.76 1.60 16.38
CA ASP A 349 12.14 1.97 16.06
C ASP A 349 12.31 2.23 14.56
N ILE A 350 11.86 1.29 13.72
CA ILE A 350 11.90 1.42 12.26
C ILE A 350 11.18 2.69 11.82
N VAL A 351 9.92 2.86 12.21
CA VAL A 351 9.11 3.99 11.75
C VAL A 351 9.68 5.33 12.23
N PHE A 352 10.26 5.38 13.43
CA PHE A 352 10.89 6.58 13.96
C PHE A 352 12.11 6.95 13.12
N ARG A 353 12.97 5.97 12.83
CA ARG A 353 14.15 6.18 11.99
C ARG A 353 13.81 6.53 10.54
N SER A 354 12.69 6.03 10.00
CA SER A 354 12.24 6.33 8.64
C SER A 354 11.98 7.81 8.37
N HIS A 355 11.77 8.64 9.40
CA HIS A 355 11.56 10.09 9.22
C HIS A 355 12.86 10.84 8.95
N TYR A 356 14.03 10.23 9.16
CA TYR A 356 15.29 10.97 9.15
C TYR A 356 16.31 10.34 8.23
N VAL A 357 17.01 11.21 7.50
CA VAL A 357 18.16 10.88 6.68
C VAL A 357 19.29 11.85 7.03
N PHE A 358 20.18 11.42 7.92
CA PHE A 358 21.41 12.14 8.27
C PHE A 358 22.56 11.57 7.45
N HIS A 359 23.16 12.43 6.62
CA HIS A 359 24.30 12.07 5.79
C HIS A 359 25.45 11.50 6.62
N SER A 360 26.19 10.57 6.03
CA SER A 360 27.44 10.05 6.57
C SER A 360 28.52 10.21 5.53
N GLU A 361 29.69 10.65 5.99
CA GLU A 361 30.88 10.78 5.15
C GLU A 361 31.55 9.42 4.86
N ASP A 362 31.07 8.33 5.48
CA ASP A 362 31.57 6.98 5.23
C ASP A 362 31.00 6.43 3.90
N PRO A 363 31.82 6.31 2.84
CA PRO A 363 31.36 5.81 1.55
C PRO A 363 30.97 4.33 1.60
N GLU A 364 31.48 3.53 2.54
CA GLU A 364 31.08 2.13 2.71
C GLU A 364 29.69 2.01 3.33
N LYS A 365 29.15 3.09 3.91
CA LYS A 365 27.80 3.12 4.46
C LYS A 365 26.71 2.86 3.43
N TYR A 366 26.92 3.24 2.16
CA TYR A 366 26.01 2.89 1.07
C TYR A 366 25.93 1.37 0.82
N SER A 367 26.89 0.61 1.33
CA SER A 367 27.01 -0.84 1.17
C SER A 367 26.92 -1.60 2.51
N ARG A 368 26.69 -0.91 3.64
CA ARG A 368 26.58 -1.57 4.94
C ARG A 368 25.35 -2.47 5.00
N TYR A 369 25.59 -3.76 4.83
CA TYR A 369 24.78 -4.84 5.39
C TYR A 369 25.14 -5.02 6.88
N ASP A 370 25.19 -3.94 7.66
CA ASP A 370 25.29 -4.07 9.13
C ASP A 370 24.10 -4.93 9.55
N HIS A 371 24.37 -6.19 9.95
CA HIS A 371 23.37 -7.23 10.10
C HIS A 371 22.18 -6.70 10.90
N PRO A 372 21.06 -6.37 10.24
CA PRO A 372 20.00 -5.67 10.93
C PRO A 372 19.43 -6.59 11.98
N ALA A 373 18.92 -6.02 13.07
CA ALA A 373 18.15 -6.82 14.03
C ALA A 373 17.05 -7.53 13.23
N PRO A 374 17.08 -8.88 13.14
CA PRO A 374 16.23 -9.59 12.22
C PRO A 374 14.78 -9.29 12.56
N ASN A 375 13.96 -8.96 11.55
CA ASN A 375 12.57 -8.61 11.78
C ASN A 375 11.90 -9.71 12.62
N PRO A 376 11.49 -9.40 13.87
CA PRO A 376 11.10 -10.42 14.85
C PRO A 376 9.80 -11.13 14.45
N TRP A 377 9.03 -10.55 13.54
CA TRP A 377 7.85 -11.18 12.95
C TRP A 377 8.20 -12.36 12.05
N ARG A 378 9.33 -12.28 11.32
CA ARG A 378 9.77 -13.33 10.39
C ARG A 378 10.25 -14.58 11.12
N GLN A 379 10.75 -14.41 12.35
CA GLN A 379 11.18 -15.51 13.21
C GLN A 379 10.02 -16.24 13.90
N SER A 380 8.83 -15.64 13.93
CA SER A 380 7.67 -16.19 14.64
C SER A 380 6.81 -17.15 13.81
N VAL A 381 7.20 -17.42 12.55
CA VAL A 381 6.47 -18.30 11.60
C VAL A 381 7.05 -19.72 11.60
N VAL A 382 8.12 -19.98 12.36
CA VAL A 382 8.65 -21.34 12.58
C VAL A 382 8.04 -21.86 13.88
N ASN A 383 6.87 -22.49 13.78
CA ASN A 383 6.33 -23.51 14.70
C ASN A 383 5.10 -24.16 14.09
#